data_AF-A0A442MB95-F1
#
_entry.id   AF-A0A442MB95-F1
#
_cell.length_a   1.000
_cell.length_b   1.000
_cell.length_c   1.000
_cell.angle_alpha   90.00
_cell.angle_beta   90.00
_cell.angle_gamma   90.00
#
_symmetry.space_group_name_H-M   'P 1'
#
loop_
_entity.id
_entity.type
_entity.pdbx_description
1 polymer ?
#
loop_
_entity_poly.entity_id
_entity_poly.type
_entity_poly.pdbx_seq_one_letter_code
_entity_poly.pdbx_strand_id
1 'polypeptide(L)'
;MMGPLKLHWDKVTAGERGSDLDEALRPIRKLNRGAIWRYGQAGDLPGEKDTIDRDGVLKIAKASRGKRAIIFTHKPPTPENVAIVREAAENGLNINLSADSVEEADTLADLNLPVVVVLNSEYARKKDETLREYRQREKQLAKTTPRGRKIAVCPATYTDVSCTECGVCADGERKGVIVGFPAHGTQKKRVDEIAGHAGKRENFRSG
;
A
#
# COMPACT_ATOMS: atom_id res chain seq x y z
N MET A 1 6.82 8.20 -14.93
CA MET A 1 5.37 8.48 -14.85
C MET A 1 4.86 8.89 -16.23
N MET A 2 3.64 8.51 -16.64
CA MET A 2 3.08 8.84 -17.98
C MET A 2 1.63 9.35 -17.85
N GLY A 3 1.18 10.17 -18.80
CA GLY A 3 -0.21 10.64 -18.88
C GLY A 3 -0.55 11.92 -18.07
N PRO A 4 -1.84 12.25 -17.87
CA PRO A 4 -2.29 13.49 -17.22
C PRO A 4 -1.71 13.72 -15.82
N LEU A 5 -1.38 12.62 -15.12
CA LEU A 5 -0.73 12.66 -13.81
C LEU A 5 0.71 13.19 -13.91
N LYS A 6 1.48 12.81 -14.94
CA LYS A 6 2.83 13.35 -15.18
C LYS A 6 2.77 14.87 -15.38
N LEU A 7 1.84 15.36 -16.20
CA LEU A 7 1.65 16.80 -16.43
C LEU A 7 1.27 17.55 -15.16
N HIS A 8 0.51 16.92 -14.26
CA HIS A 8 0.22 17.48 -12.95
C HIS A 8 1.48 17.59 -12.09
N TRP A 9 2.29 16.54 -12.00
CA TRP A 9 3.55 16.53 -11.22
C TRP A 9 4.66 17.40 -11.81
N ASP A 10 4.73 17.54 -13.14
CA ASP A 10 5.66 18.47 -13.79
C ASP A 10 5.35 19.91 -13.34
N LYS A 11 4.05 20.28 -13.24
CA LYS A 11 3.62 21.59 -12.73
C LYS A 11 3.84 21.78 -11.23
N VAL A 12 3.74 20.70 -10.44
CA VAL A 12 4.08 20.75 -9.01
C VAL A 12 5.58 20.95 -8.83
N THR A 13 6.39 20.19 -9.57
CA THR A 13 7.86 20.32 -9.57
C THR A 13 8.31 21.72 -10.01
N ALA A 14 7.62 22.30 -11.01
CA ALA A 14 7.89 23.66 -11.49
C ALA A 14 7.41 24.77 -10.52
N GLY A 15 6.79 24.43 -9.39
CA GLY A 15 6.23 25.39 -8.44
C GLY A 15 4.96 26.11 -8.93
N GLU A 16 4.43 25.72 -10.09
CA GLU A 16 3.21 26.29 -10.69
C GLU A 16 1.93 25.75 -10.01
N ARG A 17 2.04 24.66 -9.27
CA ARG A 17 0.97 23.99 -8.54
C ARG A 17 1.51 23.38 -7.24
N GLY A 18 0.61 23.10 -6.31
CA GLY A 18 0.96 22.59 -4.99
C GLY A 18 0.66 23.64 -3.95
N SER A 19 0.09 23.19 -2.84
CA SER A 19 -0.07 24.00 -1.64
C SER A 19 0.97 23.55 -0.64
N ASP A 20 1.38 24.44 0.27
CA ASP A 20 2.10 23.99 1.46
C ASP A 20 1.31 22.86 2.16
N LEU A 21 2.02 21.91 2.78
CA LEU A 21 1.45 20.72 3.38
C LEU A 21 0.32 21.06 4.36
N ASP A 22 0.45 22.18 5.07
CA ASP A 22 -0.57 22.67 6.00
C ASP A 22 -1.88 23.09 5.32
N GLU A 23 -1.81 23.61 4.09
CA GLU A 23 -2.98 23.90 3.27
C GLU A 23 -3.62 22.62 2.74
N ALA A 24 -2.81 21.67 2.24
CA ALA A 24 -3.28 20.37 1.76
C ALA A 24 -4.02 19.58 2.86
N LEU A 25 -3.62 19.76 4.12
CA LEU A 25 -4.22 19.10 5.27
C LEU A 25 -5.49 19.81 5.82
N ARG A 26 -5.84 21.03 5.36
CA ARG A 26 -7.05 21.73 5.84
C ARG A 26 -8.35 20.92 5.67
N PRO A 27 -8.62 20.29 4.51
CA PRO A 27 -9.83 19.49 4.35
C PRO A 27 -9.84 18.26 5.27
N ILE A 28 -8.67 17.65 5.49
CA ILE A 28 -8.53 16.45 6.33
C ILE A 28 -8.93 16.76 7.78
N ARG A 29 -8.49 17.90 8.31
CA ARG A 29 -8.86 18.36 9.66
C ARG A 29 -10.38 18.44 9.84
N LYS A 30 -11.14 18.78 8.78
CA LYS A 30 -12.60 18.93 8.79
C LYS A 30 -13.38 17.61 8.65
N LEU A 31 -12.74 16.49 8.32
CA LEU A 31 -13.44 15.22 8.20
C LEU A 31 -14.05 14.79 9.55
N ASN A 32 -15.14 14.03 9.51
CA ASN A 32 -15.74 13.47 10.72
C ASN A 32 -14.78 12.50 11.43
N ARG A 33 -14.96 12.32 12.75
CA ARG A 33 -14.25 11.26 13.49
C ARG A 33 -14.57 9.89 12.87
N GLY A 34 -13.58 9.03 12.80
CA GLY A 34 -13.67 7.70 12.19
C GLY A 34 -13.61 7.69 10.66
N ALA A 35 -13.63 8.87 10.00
CA ALA A 35 -13.53 8.94 8.54
C ALA A 35 -12.25 8.27 8.04
N ILE A 36 -12.38 7.51 6.95
CA ILE A 36 -11.25 6.94 6.22
C ILE A 36 -10.89 7.89 5.08
N TRP A 37 -9.61 8.16 4.91
CA TRP A 37 -9.09 8.98 3.81
C TRP A 37 -7.78 8.39 3.29
N ARG A 38 -7.37 8.77 2.08
CA ARG A 38 -6.13 8.29 1.45
C ARG A 38 -5.12 9.44 1.32
N TYR A 39 -3.90 9.22 1.80
CA TYR A 39 -2.80 10.16 1.63
C TYR A 39 -2.25 10.05 0.20
N GLY A 40 -2.58 11.04 -0.62
CA GLY A 40 -2.09 11.16 -1.99
C GLY A 40 -2.65 10.16 -3.00
N GLN A 41 -2.73 10.58 -4.26
CA GLN A 41 -2.98 9.68 -5.39
C GLN A 41 -1.66 9.17 -5.99
N ALA A 42 -0.58 9.95 -5.86
CA ALA A 42 0.79 9.66 -6.27
C ALA A 42 1.76 10.45 -5.38
N GLY A 43 3.04 10.11 -5.46
CA GLY A 43 4.06 10.61 -4.53
C GLY A 43 4.20 9.74 -3.29
N ASP A 44 5.22 10.03 -2.50
CA ASP A 44 5.52 9.34 -1.24
C ASP A 44 5.33 10.31 -0.05
N LEU A 45 5.67 9.85 1.15
CA LEU A 45 5.76 10.67 2.36
C LEU A 45 6.63 11.92 2.13
N PRO A 46 6.40 13.01 2.89
CA PRO A 46 7.27 14.18 2.87
C PRO A 46 8.73 13.78 3.07
N GLY A 47 9.65 14.48 2.42
CA GLY A 47 11.09 14.24 2.47
C GLY A 47 11.73 14.14 1.09
N GLU A 48 13.05 13.98 1.05
CA GLU A 48 13.82 14.02 -0.19
C GLU A 48 14.38 12.64 -0.55
N LYS A 49 14.09 12.17 -1.77
CA LYS A 49 14.53 10.85 -2.27
C LYS A 49 14.16 9.75 -1.25
N ASP A 50 15.17 9.20 -0.58
CA ASP A 50 15.06 8.07 0.32
C ASP A 50 14.80 8.47 1.77
N THR A 51 14.86 9.75 2.13
CA THR A 51 14.66 10.22 3.51
C THR A 51 13.21 10.63 3.77
N ILE A 52 12.72 10.37 4.96
CA ILE A 52 11.43 10.89 5.44
C ILE A 52 11.66 12.19 6.20
N ASP A 53 10.92 13.25 5.84
CA ASP A 53 10.77 14.44 6.66
C ASP A 53 9.82 14.14 7.83
N ARG A 54 10.43 13.99 9.01
CA ARG A 54 9.74 13.68 10.26
C ARG A 54 8.65 14.69 10.59
N ASP A 55 8.94 15.98 10.49
CA ASP A 55 8.00 17.02 10.91
C ASP A 55 6.79 17.06 9.98
N GLY A 56 7.02 16.88 8.66
CA GLY A 56 5.97 16.69 7.68
C GLY A 56 5.05 15.50 8.01
N VAL A 57 5.63 14.34 8.34
CA VAL A 57 4.85 13.15 8.74
C VAL A 57 4.05 13.39 10.01
N LEU A 58 4.62 14.05 11.02
CA LEU A 58 3.92 14.36 12.26
C LEU A 58 2.79 15.39 12.07
N LYS A 59 2.93 16.34 11.12
CA LYS A 59 1.82 17.21 10.71
C LYS A 59 0.66 16.41 10.13
N ILE A 60 0.94 15.39 9.31
CA ILE A 60 -0.07 14.49 8.75
C ILE A 60 -0.74 13.69 9.87
N ALA A 61 0.03 13.14 10.81
CA ALA A 61 -0.49 12.40 11.95
C ALA A 61 -1.43 13.27 12.79
N LYS A 62 -1.01 14.51 13.10
CA LYS A 62 -1.84 15.48 13.83
C LYS A 62 -3.14 15.82 13.10
N ALA A 63 -3.09 16.05 11.78
CA ALA A 63 -4.29 16.32 10.98
C ALA A 63 -5.24 15.10 10.91
N SER A 64 -4.68 13.90 11.01
CA SER A 64 -5.39 12.61 10.97
C SER A 64 -5.96 12.18 12.31
N ARG A 65 -5.71 12.91 13.39
CA ARG A 65 -6.14 12.50 14.74
C ARG A 65 -7.64 12.19 14.78
N GLY A 66 -7.98 11.00 15.26
CA GLY A 66 -9.36 10.51 15.33
C GLY A 66 -9.98 10.11 13.98
N LYS A 67 -9.16 10.00 12.93
CA LYS A 67 -9.50 9.53 11.57
C LYS A 67 -8.58 8.37 11.23
N ARG A 68 -8.79 7.75 10.08
CA ARG A 68 -8.00 6.61 9.61
C ARG A 68 -7.42 6.94 8.24
N ALA A 69 -6.10 6.98 8.13
CA ALA A 69 -5.42 7.29 6.87
C ALA A 69 -4.94 6.00 6.19
N ILE A 70 -5.15 5.90 4.88
CA ILE A 70 -4.53 4.90 4.01
C ILE A 70 -3.27 5.55 3.43
N ILE A 71 -2.10 5.09 3.89
CA ILE A 71 -0.79 5.63 3.51
C ILE A 71 0.15 4.49 3.14
N PHE A 72 0.92 4.67 2.07
CA PHE A 72 1.94 3.74 1.61
C PHE A 72 3.26 4.48 1.44
N THR A 73 4.39 3.79 1.61
CA THR A 73 5.72 4.34 1.32
C THR A 73 6.63 3.30 0.68
N HIS A 74 7.39 3.73 -0.32
CA HIS A 74 8.51 2.98 -0.89
C HIS A 74 9.88 3.52 -0.40
N LYS A 75 9.89 4.53 0.48
CA LYS A 75 11.15 4.99 1.09
C LYS A 75 11.78 3.83 1.87
N PRO A 76 13.10 3.61 1.72
CA PRO A 76 13.75 2.43 2.27
C PRO A 76 13.63 2.40 3.80
N PRO A 77 13.54 1.21 4.41
CA PRO A 77 13.38 1.06 5.86
C PRO A 77 14.73 1.24 6.59
N THR A 78 15.40 2.38 6.40
CA THR A 78 16.58 2.73 7.21
C THR A 78 16.18 2.87 8.68
N PRO A 79 17.12 2.72 9.63
CA PRO A 79 16.82 2.91 11.05
C PRO A 79 16.08 4.21 11.36
N GLU A 80 16.47 5.31 10.70
CA GLU A 80 15.87 6.64 10.85
C GLU A 80 14.43 6.67 10.32
N ASN A 81 14.20 6.16 9.10
CA ASN A 81 12.87 6.12 8.51
C ASN A 81 11.92 5.21 9.31
N VAL A 82 12.41 4.06 9.78
CA VAL A 82 11.64 3.14 10.63
C VAL A 82 11.27 3.82 11.95
N ALA A 83 12.18 4.57 12.56
CA ALA A 83 11.88 5.33 13.78
C ALA A 83 10.75 6.34 13.55
N ILE A 84 10.78 7.08 12.43
CA ILE A 84 9.72 8.04 12.08
C ILE A 84 8.39 7.34 11.83
N VAL A 85 8.38 6.22 11.10
CA VAL A 85 7.15 5.45 10.84
C VAL A 85 6.55 4.90 12.15
N ARG A 86 7.38 4.44 13.09
CA ARG A 86 6.92 3.99 14.41
C ARG A 86 6.32 5.14 15.23
N GLU A 87 7.00 6.29 15.25
CA GLU A 87 6.48 7.48 15.93
C GLU A 87 5.15 7.95 15.33
N ALA A 88 5.00 7.89 14.00
CA ALA A 88 3.73 8.18 13.34
C ALA A 88 2.62 7.21 13.80
N ALA A 89 2.92 5.92 13.89
CA ALA A 89 1.98 4.90 14.37
C ALA A 89 1.58 5.14 15.84
N GLU A 90 2.52 5.52 16.71
CA GLU A 90 2.24 5.94 18.09
C GLU A 90 1.30 7.15 18.17
N ASN A 91 1.33 8.00 17.14
CA ASN A 91 0.41 9.14 16.98
C ASN A 91 -0.90 8.78 16.24
N GLY A 92 -1.16 7.50 16.02
CA GLY A 92 -2.38 6.99 15.37
C GLY A 92 -2.35 7.05 13.84
N LEU A 93 -1.18 7.26 13.22
CA LEU A 93 -0.99 7.28 11.78
C LEU A 93 -0.24 6.02 11.32
N ASN A 94 -1.00 5.01 10.90
CA ASN A 94 -0.41 3.79 10.34
C ASN A 94 0.06 4.01 8.90
N ILE A 95 1.32 3.67 8.62
CA ILE A 95 1.95 3.79 7.31
C ILE A 95 2.35 2.39 6.85
N ASN A 96 1.90 2.00 5.67
CA ASN A 96 2.23 0.70 5.09
C ASN A 96 3.57 0.78 4.35
N LEU A 97 4.49 -0.14 4.63
CA LEU A 97 5.69 -0.31 3.82
C LEU A 97 5.32 -1.10 2.55
N SER A 98 5.71 -0.58 1.39
CA SER A 98 5.43 -1.18 0.10
C SER A 98 6.62 -2.01 -0.38
N ALA A 99 6.40 -3.31 -0.54
CA ALA A 99 7.33 -4.23 -1.16
C ALA A 99 7.03 -4.43 -2.65
N ASP A 100 8.09 -4.53 -3.43
CA ASP A 100 8.05 -4.84 -4.86
C ASP A 100 8.09 -6.35 -5.13
N SER A 101 8.40 -7.17 -4.12
CA SER A 101 8.40 -8.64 -4.20
C SER A 101 7.95 -9.31 -2.90
N VAL A 102 7.58 -10.58 -2.97
CA VAL A 102 7.09 -11.36 -1.82
C VAL A 102 8.22 -11.62 -0.81
N GLU A 103 9.45 -11.76 -1.29
CA GLU A 103 10.67 -11.92 -0.50
C GLU A 103 11.02 -10.63 0.26
N GLU A 104 10.89 -9.49 -0.41
CA GLU A 104 11.04 -8.19 0.25
C GLU A 104 9.94 -7.98 1.29
N ALA A 105 8.70 -8.34 1.00
CA ALA A 105 7.60 -8.25 1.95
C ALA A 105 7.86 -9.05 3.24
N ASP A 106 8.52 -10.20 3.11
CA ASP A 106 8.97 -10.98 4.26
C ASP A 106 10.00 -10.25 5.12
N THR A 107 10.93 -9.55 4.49
CA THR A 107 11.97 -8.77 5.17
C THR A 107 11.36 -7.55 5.86
N LEU A 108 10.47 -6.82 5.18
CA LEU A 108 9.76 -5.68 5.77
C LEU A 108 8.86 -6.10 6.93
N ALA A 109 8.25 -7.29 6.85
CA ALA A 109 7.39 -7.80 7.90
C ALA A 109 8.14 -8.14 9.20
N ASP A 110 9.46 -8.34 9.17
CA ASP A 110 10.28 -8.50 10.38
C ASP A 110 10.31 -7.21 11.23
N LEU A 111 10.01 -6.05 10.64
CA LEU A 111 9.99 -4.76 11.34
C LEU A 111 8.75 -4.57 12.22
N ASN A 112 7.79 -5.51 12.17
CA ASN A 112 6.48 -5.44 12.83
C ASN A 112 5.67 -4.18 12.46
N LEU A 113 5.83 -3.73 11.22
CA LEU A 113 5.06 -2.65 10.61
C LEU A 113 4.10 -3.23 9.57
N PRO A 114 2.98 -2.56 9.25
CA PRO A 114 2.06 -3.06 8.24
C PRO A 114 2.76 -3.05 6.86
N VAL A 115 2.70 -4.17 6.16
CA VAL A 115 3.33 -4.34 4.84
C VAL A 115 2.28 -4.58 3.78
N VAL A 116 2.49 -4.00 2.61
CA VAL A 116 1.80 -4.36 1.38
C VAL A 116 2.80 -4.81 0.34
N VAL A 117 2.34 -5.60 -0.62
CA VAL A 117 3.21 -6.16 -1.65
C VAL A 117 2.53 -6.11 -3.00
N VAL A 118 3.29 -5.81 -4.04
CA VAL A 118 2.82 -5.97 -5.41
C VAL A 118 2.82 -7.46 -5.77
N LEU A 119 1.72 -7.93 -6.34
CA LEU A 119 1.57 -9.31 -6.79
C LEU A 119 1.53 -9.38 -8.30
N ASN A 120 1.87 -10.56 -8.84
CA ASN A 120 1.60 -10.86 -10.23
C ASN A 120 0.13 -10.60 -10.56
N SER A 121 -0.12 -10.10 -11.76
CA SER A 121 -1.44 -9.76 -12.25
C SER A 121 -2.41 -10.94 -12.35
N GLU A 122 -1.93 -12.18 -12.32
CA GLU A 122 -2.77 -13.37 -12.17
C GLU A 122 -3.60 -13.35 -10.88
N TYR A 123 -3.22 -12.60 -9.85
CA TYR A 123 -4.03 -12.49 -8.64
C TYR A 123 -5.29 -11.61 -8.82
N ALA A 124 -5.39 -10.85 -9.92
CA ALA A 124 -6.57 -10.04 -10.25
C ALA A 124 -7.66 -10.86 -10.95
N ARG A 125 -8.92 -10.41 -10.82
CA ARG A 125 -10.03 -10.93 -11.64
C ARG A 125 -9.90 -10.44 -13.08
N LYS A 126 -10.12 -11.34 -14.04
CA LYS A 126 -10.12 -10.99 -15.47
C LYS A 126 -11.45 -10.33 -15.85
N LYS A 127 -11.44 -9.50 -16.92
CA LYS A 127 -12.62 -8.70 -17.34
C LYS A 127 -13.87 -9.54 -17.56
N ASP A 128 -13.72 -10.67 -18.24
CA ASP A 128 -14.83 -11.56 -18.63
C ASP A 128 -14.99 -12.74 -17.66
N GLU A 129 -14.36 -12.69 -16.48
CA GLU A 129 -14.39 -13.74 -15.47
C GLU A 129 -15.44 -13.43 -14.41
N THR A 130 -16.31 -14.40 -14.12
CA THR A 130 -17.25 -14.33 -13.00
C THR A 130 -16.52 -14.43 -11.66
N LEU A 131 -17.13 -13.96 -10.57
CA LEU A 131 -16.57 -14.11 -9.22
C LEU A 131 -16.30 -15.57 -8.84
N ARG A 132 -17.12 -16.51 -9.35
CA ARG A 132 -16.96 -17.94 -9.08
C ARG A 132 -15.70 -18.49 -9.75
N GLU A 133 -15.51 -18.19 -11.02
CA GLU A 133 -14.32 -18.61 -11.80
C GLU A 133 -13.05 -18.00 -11.21
N TYR A 134 -13.09 -16.71 -10.87
CA TYR A 134 -12.00 -16.02 -10.17
C TYR A 134 -11.58 -16.76 -8.90
N ARG A 135 -12.53 -17.05 -8.00
CA ARG A 135 -12.25 -17.77 -6.74
C ARG A 135 -11.73 -19.19 -6.97
N GLN A 136 -12.13 -19.86 -8.04
CA GLN A 136 -11.61 -21.19 -8.37
C GLN A 136 -10.17 -21.13 -8.84
N ARG A 137 -9.82 -20.14 -9.68
CA ARG A 137 -8.46 -19.92 -10.18
C ARG A 137 -7.52 -19.42 -9.08
N GLU A 138 -7.96 -18.45 -8.29
CA GLU A 138 -7.18 -17.84 -7.20
C GLU A 138 -6.80 -18.87 -6.11
N LYS A 139 -7.58 -19.93 -5.91
CA LYS A 139 -7.23 -21.06 -5.02
C LYS A 139 -5.95 -21.80 -5.41
N GLN A 140 -5.54 -21.71 -6.67
CA GLN A 140 -4.33 -22.37 -7.19
C GLN A 140 -3.05 -21.54 -6.94
N LEU A 141 -3.22 -20.27 -6.57
CA LEU A 141 -2.13 -19.34 -6.32
C LEU A 141 -1.70 -19.40 -4.84
N ALA A 142 -0.40 -19.29 -4.57
CA ALA A 142 0.10 -19.22 -3.21
C ALA A 142 -0.33 -17.90 -2.54
N LYS A 143 -0.87 -17.99 -1.32
CA LYS A 143 -1.26 -16.83 -0.52
C LYS A 143 -0.45 -16.73 0.76
N THR A 144 0.79 -17.19 0.65
CA THR A 144 1.78 -17.19 1.71
C THR A 144 3.13 -16.81 1.13
N THR A 145 3.89 -16.02 1.88
CA THR A 145 5.29 -15.73 1.56
C THR A 145 6.18 -16.96 1.78
N PRO A 146 7.44 -16.96 1.30
CA PRO A 146 8.41 -18.02 1.60
C PRO A 146 8.60 -18.29 3.10
N ARG A 147 8.52 -17.27 3.96
CA ARG A 147 8.54 -17.44 5.44
C ARG A 147 7.16 -17.70 6.05
N GLY A 148 6.16 -18.07 5.25
CA GLY A 148 4.85 -18.52 5.71
C GLY A 148 3.87 -17.43 6.15
N ARG A 149 4.16 -16.15 5.86
CA ARG A 149 3.27 -15.03 6.21
C ARG A 149 2.07 -14.98 5.28
N LYS A 150 0.89 -14.76 5.82
CA LYS A 150 -0.35 -14.73 5.04
C LYS A 150 -0.42 -13.49 4.16
N ILE A 151 -0.83 -13.69 2.92
CA ILE A 151 -1.12 -12.63 1.94
C ILE A 151 -2.63 -12.59 1.70
N ALA A 152 -3.25 -11.44 1.93
CA ALA A 152 -4.64 -11.17 1.56
C ALA A 152 -4.66 -10.31 0.28
N VAL A 153 -5.25 -10.84 -0.80
CA VAL A 153 -5.40 -10.09 -2.05
C VAL A 153 -6.40 -8.96 -1.85
N CYS A 154 -6.06 -7.75 -2.31
CA CYS A 154 -6.92 -6.59 -2.20
C CYS A 154 -8.28 -6.83 -2.89
N PRO A 155 -9.41 -6.66 -2.19
CA PRO A 155 -10.72 -6.95 -2.76
C PRO A 155 -11.11 -6.03 -3.92
N ALA A 156 -10.56 -4.82 -3.99
CA ALA A 156 -10.80 -3.90 -5.11
C ALA A 156 -10.28 -4.44 -6.46
N THR A 157 -9.49 -5.52 -6.49
CA THR A 157 -9.03 -6.14 -7.75
C THR A 157 -9.91 -7.30 -8.22
N TYR A 158 -10.97 -7.63 -7.47
CA TYR A 158 -11.91 -8.68 -7.85
C TYR A 158 -13.38 -8.38 -7.53
N THR A 159 -13.68 -7.36 -6.73
CA THR A 159 -15.02 -6.81 -6.49
C THR A 159 -15.05 -5.30 -6.74
N ASP A 160 -16.22 -4.69 -6.58
CA ASP A 160 -16.42 -3.24 -6.72
C ASP A 160 -16.20 -2.46 -5.41
N VAL A 161 -15.58 -3.08 -4.40
CA VAL A 161 -15.38 -2.43 -3.09
C VAL A 161 -14.38 -1.29 -3.19
N SER A 162 -14.72 -0.15 -2.59
CA SER A 162 -13.83 1.00 -2.45
C SER A 162 -12.88 0.86 -1.26
N CYS A 163 -11.77 1.61 -1.31
CA CYS A 163 -10.81 1.66 -0.20
C CYS A 163 -11.45 2.16 1.11
N THR A 164 -12.43 3.07 1.02
CA THR A 164 -13.14 3.64 2.18
C THR A 164 -14.18 2.68 2.77
N GLU A 165 -14.72 1.75 1.98
CA GLU A 165 -15.56 0.66 2.48
C GLU A 165 -14.72 -0.46 3.10
N CYS A 166 -13.58 -0.79 2.49
CA CYS A 166 -12.70 -1.86 2.97
C CYS A 166 -11.87 -1.46 4.21
N GLY A 167 -11.14 -0.34 4.14
CA GLY A 167 -10.40 0.24 5.26
C GLY A 167 -9.20 -0.56 5.80
N VAL A 168 -8.89 -1.76 5.28
CA VAL A 168 -7.83 -2.64 5.84
C VAL A 168 -6.44 -2.01 5.77
N CYS A 169 -6.16 -1.18 4.77
CA CYS A 169 -4.88 -0.49 4.65
C CYS A 169 -4.74 0.70 5.60
N ALA A 170 -5.83 1.12 6.25
CA ALA A 170 -5.79 2.11 7.34
C ALA A 170 -5.78 1.45 8.73
N ASP A 171 -5.82 0.12 8.78
CA ASP A 171 -5.72 -0.68 10.00
C ASP A 171 -4.29 -1.19 10.17
N GLY A 172 -3.59 -0.64 11.18
CA GLY A 172 -2.25 -1.07 11.56
C GLY A 172 -2.24 -2.36 12.39
N GLU A 173 -3.38 -2.76 12.95
CA GLU A 173 -3.50 -3.91 13.86
C GLU A 173 -3.99 -5.17 13.15
N ARG A 174 -3.86 -5.24 11.80
CA ARG A 174 -4.33 -6.34 10.95
C ARG A 174 -3.58 -7.68 11.10
N LYS A 175 -3.11 -7.99 12.31
CA LYS A 175 -2.49 -9.25 12.77
C LYS A 175 -1.35 -9.74 11.87
N GLY A 176 -0.55 -8.82 11.34
CA GLY A 176 0.60 -9.14 10.48
C GLY A 176 0.23 -9.70 9.11
N VAL A 177 -1.02 -9.58 8.65
CA VAL A 177 -1.42 -9.95 7.29
C VAL A 177 -0.86 -8.95 6.30
N ILE A 178 -0.15 -9.45 5.28
CA ILE A 178 0.36 -8.66 4.17
C ILE A 178 -0.77 -8.45 3.17
N VAL A 179 -1.02 -7.22 2.72
CA VAL A 179 -2.02 -6.95 1.68
C VAL A 179 -1.35 -6.98 0.32
N GLY A 180 -1.85 -7.83 -0.57
CA GLY A 180 -1.33 -8.01 -1.91
C GLY A 180 -2.10 -7.19 -2.95
N PHE A 181 -1.38 -6.48 -3.81
CA PHE A 181 -1.92 -5.69 -4.91
C PHE A 181 -1.51 -6.27 -6.26
N PRO A 182 -2.40 -7.00 -6.94
CA PRO A 182 -2.15 -7.49 -8.29
C PRO A 182 -1.76 -6.37 -9.27
N ALA A 183 -0.73 -6.61 -10.07
CA ALA A 183 -0.25 -5.68 -11.06
C ALA A 183 -1.32 -5.36 -12.11
N HIS A 184 -1.43 -4.08 -12.49
CA HIS A 184 -2.40 -3.60 -13.45
C HIS A 184 -1.80 -2.54 -14.40
N GLY A 185 -2.55 -2.19 -15.46
CA GLY A 185 -2.18 -1.13 -16.39
C GLY A 185 -1.04 -1.50 -17.34
N THR A 186 -0.40 -0.49 -17.93
CA THR A 186 0.56 -0.65 -19.04
C THR A 186 1.89 -1.26 -18.63
N GLN A 187 2.29 -1.13 -17.37
CA GLN A 187 3.54 -1.68 -16.84
C GLN A 187 3.40 -3.07 -16.22
N LYS A 188 2.20 -3.66 -16.28
CA LYS A 188 1.88 -4.98 -15.71
C LYS A 188 2.92 -6.05 -16.04
N LYS A 189 3.36 -6.16 -17.29
CA LYS A 189 4.34 -7.18 -17.70
C LYS A 189 5.67 -7.07 -16.96
N ARG A 190 6.20 -5.84 -16.83
CA ARG A 190 7.45 -5.57 -16.10
C ARG A 190 7.30 -5.87 -14.61
N VAL A 191 6.15 -5.51 -14.05
CA VAL A 191 5.86 -5.80 -12.64
C VAL A 191 5.72 -7.31 -12.41
N ASP A 192 5.09 -8.05 -13.33
CA ASP A 192 4.96 -9.50 -13.26
C ASP A 192 6.32 -10.23 -13.28
N GLU A 193 7.33 -9.65 -13.94
CA GLU A 193 8.72 -10.14 -13.93
C GLU A 193 9.43 -9.89 -12.58
N ILE A 194 9.18 -8.73 -11.96
CA ILE A 194 9.84 -8.29 -10.71
C ILE A 194 9.19 -8.89 -9.47
N ALA A 195 7.86 -8.95 -9.43
CA ALA A 195 7.09 -9.31 -8.24
C ALA A 195 7.40 -10.71 -7.72
N GLY A 196 8.01 -11.56 -8.55
CA GLY A 196 8.21 -12.97 -8.25
C GLY A 196 6.86 -13.66 -8.20
N HIS A 197 6.77 -14.85 -8.79
CA HIS A 197 5.56 -15.64 -8.58
C HIS A 197 5.65 -16.14 -7.13
N ALA A 198 4.85 -15.59 -6.20
CA ALA A 198 4.38 -16.42 -5.09
C ALA A 198 3.77 -17.64 -5.78
N GLY A 199 4.51 -18.76 -5.76
CA GLY A 199 4.40 -19.80 -6.78
C GLY A 199 3.02 -20.46 -6.87
N LYS A 200 2.91 -21.50 -7.68
CA LYS A 200 1.74 -22.39 -7.60
C LYS A 200 1.72 -23.00 -6.21
N ARG A 201 0.52 -23.18 -5.64
CA ARG A 201 0.36 -23.94 -4.39
C ARG A 201 0.97 -25.33 -4.61
N GLU A 202 2.08 -25.64 -3.96
CA GLU A 202 2.52 -27.03 -3.87
C GLU A 202 1.47 -27.78 -3.04
N ASN A 203 0.91 -28.84 -3.61
CA ASN A 203 0.02 -29.72 -2.87
C ASN A 203 0.84 -30.35 -1.74
N PHE A 204 0.75 -29.79 -0.54
CA PHE A 204 1.26 -30.41 0.66
C PHE A 204 0.46 -31.69 0.89
N ARG A 205 0.92 -32.80 0.31
CA ARG A 205 0.47 -34.14 0.68
C ARG A 205 1.00 -34.38 2.08
N SER A 206 0.13 -34.16 3.07
CA SER A 206 0.28 -34.66 4.42
C SER A 206 0.44 -36.19 4.36
N GLY A 207 1.62 -36.67 4.75
CA GLY A 207 1.78 -38.01 5.31
C GLY A 207 1.35 -38.02 6.77
#